data_AF-A0A7C3ME27-F1
#
_entry.id   AF-A0A7C3ME27-F1
#
_cell.length_a   1.000
_cell.length_b   1.000
_cell.length_c   1.000
_cell.angle_alpha   90.00
_cell.angle_beta   90.00
_cell.angle_gamma   90.00
#
_symmetry.space_group_name_H-M   'P 1'
#
loop_
_entity.id
_entity.type
_entity.pdbx_description
1 polymer ?
#
loop_
_entity_poly.entity_id
_entity_poly.type
_entity_poly.pdbx_seq_one_letter_code
_entity_poly.pdbx_strand_id
1 'polypeptide(L)'
;MKRIIFLIIFAISFAYIEASVVVYLRDILYPDGFSFPLRYISPLRAIIEIGREFFSIILLFSVAFLSSKGFWKRFGAFCLIFGVWDIFFYIWLKIFLNWPSSLLEWDLLFLIPAPWTGPVIAPIIVSLTLILIFILIELFKDKPFKLSPFHAILSILGFLVIFVSFIWNAIPVARGEIPQKYPWYLLALGEILLIYVIISKARGLFK
;
A
#
# COMPACT_ATOMS: atom_id res chain seq x y z
N MET A 1 18.78 8.46 12.50
CA MET A 1 17.60 9.05 13.16
C MET A 1 17.02 10.22 12.38
N LYS A 2 17.77 11.32 12.14
CA LYS A 2 17.27 12.47 11.34
C LYS A 2 16.61 12.08 10.00
N ARG A 3 17.26 11.22 9.20
CA ARG A 3 16.72 10.71 7.92
C ARG A 3 15.30 10.11 8.06
N ILE A 4 15.11 9.21 9.02
CA ILE A 4 13.84 8.47 9.19
C ILE A 4 12.70 9.44 9.51
N ILE A 5 12.97 10.44 10.36
CA ILE A 5 12.00 11.48 10.70
C ILE A 5 11.56 12.24 9.44
N PHE A 6 12.49 12.66 8.58
CA PHE A 6 12.14 13.35 7.33
C PHE A 6 11.39 12.46 6.34
N LEU A 7 11.68 11.15 6.28
CA LEU A 7 10.91 10.21 5.47
C LEU A 7 9.47 10.08 5.96
N ILE A 8 9.26 10.02 7.27
CA ILE A 8 7.92 9.97 7.88
C ILE A 8 7.17 11.27 7.61
N ILE A 9 7.80 12.43 7.85
CA ILE A 9 7.20 13.74 7.55
C ILE A 9 6.81 13.82 6.07
N PHE A 10 7.70 13.43 5.16
CA PHE A 10 7.41 13.39 3.73
C PHE A 10 6.20 12.50 3.42
N ALA A 11 6.16 11.27 3.96
CA ALA A 11 5.07 10.33 3.72
C ALA A 11 3.72 10.88 4.20
N ILE A 12 3.67 11.45 5.42
CA ILE A 12 2.46 12.06 6.00
C ILE A 12 1.98 13.25 5.16
N SER A 13 2.91 14.14 4.78
CA SER A 13 2.60 15.31 3.96
C SER A 13 2.13 14.92 2.56
N PHE A 14 2.75 13.91 1.95
CA PHE A 14 2.32 13.43 0.64
C PHE A 14 0.97 12.72 0.71
N ALA A 15 0.69 11.99 1.79
CA ALA A 15 -0.62 11.38 2.02
C ALA A 15 -1.74 12.42 2.14
N TYR A 16 -1.46 13.57 2.75
CA TYR A 16 -2.39 14.70 2.80
C TYR A 16 -2.73 15.19 1.40
N ILE A 17 -1.71 15.38 0.54
CA ILE A 17 -1.91 15.86 -0.83
C ILE A 17 -2.77 14.86 -1.61
N GLU A 18 -2.46 13.57 -1.55
CA GLU A 18 -3.24 12.53 -2.24
C GLU A 18 -4.67 12.45 -1.73
N ALA A 19 -4.87 12.45 -0.40
CA ALA A 19 -6.19 12.48 0.20
C ALA A 19 -6.99 13.71 -0.24
N SER A 20 -6.35 14.88 -0.36
CA SER A 20 -7.03 16.10 -0.85
C SER A 20 -7.51 15.96 -2.29
N VAL A 21 -6.72 15.34 -3.17
CA VAL A 21 -7.14 15.07 -4.56
C VAL A 21 -8.34 14.13 -4.58
N VAL A 22 -8.31 13.07 -3.76
CA VAL A 22 -9.43 12.11 -3.65
C VAL A 22 -10.68 12.76 -3.06
N VAL A 23 -10.55 13.69 -2.11
CA VAL A 23 -11.68 14.48 -1.59
C VAL A 23 -12.35 15.26 -2.71
N TYR A 24 -11.59 16.02 -3.51
CA TYR A 24 -12.15 16.76 -4.65
C TYR A 24 -12.74 15.82 -5.71
N LEU A 25 -12.10 14.68 -5.97
CA LEU A 25 -12.61 13.69 -6.90
C LEU A 25 -13.97 13.12 -6.42
N ARG A 26 -14.09 12.82 -5.13
CA ARG A 26 -15.32 12.32 -4.52
C ARG A 26 -16.40 13.39 -4.47
N ASP A 27 -16.07 14.64 -4.24
CA ASP A 27 -17.04 15.75 -4.29
C ASP A 27 -17.67 15.89 -5.70
N ILE A 28 -16.85 15.77 -6.75
CA ILE A 28 -17.30 15.85 -8.14
C ILE A 28 -18.12 14.62 -8.56
N LEU A 29 -17.67 13.42 -8.17
CA LEU A 29 -18.25 12.18 -8.68
C LEU A 29 -19.33 11.60 -7.76
N TYR A 30 -19.19 11.74 -6.45
CA TYR A 30 -19.96 11.09 -5.40
C TYR A 30 -20.49 12.12 -4.36
N PRO A 31 -21.33 13.09 -4.76
CA PRO A 31 -21.87 14.12 -3.85
C PRO A 31 -22.64 13.55 -2.65
N ASP A 32 -23.20 12.35 -2.78
CA ASP A 32 -23.96 11.66 -1.73
C ASP A 32 -23.10 10.71 -0.86
N GLY A 33 -21.78 10.69 -1.09
CA GLY A 33 -20.84 9.77 -0.46
C GLY A 33 -20.36 8.66 -1.41
N PHE A 34 -19.14 8.16 -1.14
CA PHE A 34 -18.51 7.12 -1.95
C PHE A 34 -19.14 5.75 -1.68
N SER A 35 -19.56 5.07 -2.74
CA SER A 35 -20.09 3.72 -2.69
C SER A 35 -19.87 3.02 -4.02
N PHE A 36 -19.73 1.69 -4.00
CA PHE A 36 -19.78 0.89 -5.21
C PHE A 36 -21.24 0.75 -5.72
N PRO A 37 -21.45 0.61 -7.05
CA PRO A 37 -20.44 0.50 -8.11
C PRO A 37 -19.74 1.82 -8.41
N LEU A 38 -18.59 1.74 -9.08
CA LEU A 38 -17.88 2.94 -9.51
C LEU A 38 -18.75 3.74 -10.48
N ARG A 39 -18.92 5.03 -10.20
CA ARG A 39 -19.61 5.94 -11.11
C ARG A 39 -18.79 6.14 -12.38
N TYR A 40 -19.50 6.36 -13.48
CA TYR A 40 -18.86 6.60 -14.77
C TYR A 40 -17.92 7.81 -14.70
N ILE A 41 -16.68 7.60 -15.13
CA ILE A 41 -15.67 8.63 -15.30
C ILE A 41 -15.38 8.80 -16.79
N SER A 42 -15.21 10.04 -17.25
CA SER A 42 -14.84 10.28 -18.63
C SER A 42 -13.45 9.65 -18.92
N PRO A 43 -13.18 9.18 -20.15
CA PRO A 43 -11.91 8.55 -20.49
C PRO A 43 -10.69 9.43 -20.15
N LEU A 44 -10.81 10.74 -20.33
CA LEU A 44 -9.76 11.70 -19.96
C LEU A 44 -9.48 11.68 -18.45
N ARG A 45 -10.53 11.72 -17.60
CA ARG A 45 -10.36 11.67 -16.14
C ARG A 45 -9.78 10.34 -15.69
N ALA A 46 -10.18 9.23 -16.30
CA ALA A 46 -9.62 7.91 -16.01
C ALA A 46 -8.11 7.84 -16.32
N ILE A 47 -7.68 8.38 -17.45
CA ILE A 47 -6.26 8.42 -17.83
C ILE A 47 -5.47 9.31 -16.86
N ILE A 48 -6.03 10.46 -16.45
CA ILE A 48 -5.40 11.34 -15.46
C ILE A 48 -5.25 10.63 -14.13
N GLU A 49 -6.26 9.88 -13.68
CA GLU A 49 -6.22 9.15 -12.41
C GLU A 49 -5.22 8.00 -12.43
N ILE A 50 -5.18 7.23 -13.52
CA ILE A 50 -4.16 6.19 -13.74
C ILE A 50 -2.75 6.82 -13.75
N GLY A 51 -2.60 7.97 -14.40
CA GLY A 51 -1.35 8.72 -14.43
C GLY A 51 -0.94 9.21 -13.04
N ARG A 52 -1.88 9.76 -12.26
CA ARG A 52 -1.67 10.19 -10.87
C ARG A 52 -1.09 9.04 -10.06
N GLU A 53 -1.79 7.91 -9.98
CA GLU A 53 -1.36 6.74 -9.21
C GLU A 53 0.03 6.22 -9.62
N PHE A 54 0.29 6.15 -10.93
CA PHE A 54 1.58 5.74 -11.45
C PHE A 54 2.70 6.68 -10.98
N PHE A 55 2.50 7.99 -11.08
CA PHE A 55 3.48 8.98 -10.63
C PHE A 55 3.60 9.05 -9.11
N SER A 56 2.55 8.73 -8.34
CA SER A 56 2.63 8.59 -6.88
C SER A 56 3.63 7.50 -6.48
N ILE A 57 3.56 6.32 -7.12
CA ILE A 57 4.49 5.22 -6.87
C ILE A 57 5.92 5.62 -7.27
N ILE A 58 6.10 6.27 -8.42
CA ILE A 58 7.42 6.78 -8.85
C ILE A 58 7.98 7.77 -7.85
N LEU A 59 7.16 8.68 -7.31
CA LEU A 59 7.59 9.68 -6.34
C LEU A 59 8.05 9.01 -5.03
N LEU A 60 7.23 8.09 -4.49
CA LEU A 60 7.57 7.30 -3.30
C LEU A 60 8.90 6.55 -3.49
N PHE A 61 9.05 5.87 -4.64
CA PHE A 61 10.27 5.16 -4.99
C PHE A 61 11.48 6.10 -5.13
N SER A 62 11.32 7.26 -5.76
CA SER A 62 12.40 8.22 -5.98
C SER A 62 12.94 8.76 -4.66
N VAL A 63 12.07 9.14 -3.71
CA VAL A 63 12.50 9.59 -2.38
C VAL A 63 13.21 8.47 -1.63
N ALA A 64 12.68 7.25 -1.68
CA ALA A 64 13.32 6.09 -1.07
C ALA A 64 14.72 5.83 -1.65
N PHE A 65 14.85 5.89 -2.98
CA PHE A 65 16.10 5.68 -3.70
C PHE A 65 17.18 6.72 -3.36
N LEU A 66 16.78 7.99 -3.24
CA LEU A 66 17.66 9.11 -2.89
C LEU A 66 18.04 9.12 -1.40
N SER A 67 17.21 8.55 -0.53
CA SER A 67 17.42 8.60 0.93
C SER A 67 18.60 7.78 1.45
N SER A 68 19.05 6.77 0.70
CA SER A 68 20.06 5.82 1.18
C SER A 68 20.88 5.18 0.06
N LYS A 69 22.05 4.65 0.45
CA LYS A 69 22.91 3.85 -0.43
C LYS A 69 22.71 2.37 -0.12
N GLY A 70 22.71 1.55 -1.18
CA GLY A 70 22.53 0.10 -1.10
C GLY A 70 21.08 -0.35 -1.31
N PHE A 71 20.91 -1.45 -2.03
CA PHE A 71 19.59 -1.96 -2.44
C PHE A 71 18.63 -2.15 -1.25
N TRP A 72 19.03 -2.88 -0.22
CA TRP A 72 18.15 -3.17 0.93
C TRP A 72 17.78 -1.93 1.75
N LYS A 73 18.71 -0.98 1.93
CA LYS A 73 18.39 0.27 2.63
C LYS A 73 17.39 1.13 1.83
N ARG A 74 17.51 1.14 0.50
CA ARG A 74 16.54 1.82 -0.39
C ARG A 74 15.19 1.12 -0.37
N PHE A 75 15.17 -0.22 -0.43
CA PHE A 75 13.95 -1.00 -0.33
C PHE A 75 13.25 -0.81 1.02
N GLY A 76 13.98 -0.87 2.14
CA GLY A 76 13.43 -0.58 3.46
C GLY A 76 12.88 0.83 3.56
N ALA A 77 13.59 1.84 3.03
CA ALA A 77 13.07 3.21 2.97
C ALA A 77 11.76 3.30 2.17
N PHE A 78 11.66 2.58 1.05
CA PHE A 78 10.42 2.51 0.27
C PHE A 78 9.29 1.88 1.11
N CYS A 79 9.53 0.75 1.77
CA CYS A 79 8.54 0.10 2.63
C CYS A 79 8.05 1.02 3.75
N LEU A 80 8.95 1.79 4.38
CA LEU A 80 8.57 2.78 5.39
C LEU A 80 7.68 3.87 4.80
N ILE A 81 8.12 4.52 3.72
CA ILE A 81 7.39 5.66 3.15
C ILE A 81 6.03 5.18 2.64
N PHE A 82 5.97 4.06 1.91
CA PHE A 82 4.73 3.51 1.37
C PHE A 82 3.74 3.15 2.49
N GLY A 83 4.19 2.40 3.51
CA GLY A 83 3.30 1.99 4.61
C GLY A 83 2.79 3.15 5.45
N VAL A 84 3.64 4.16 5.72
CA VAL A 84 3.20 5.37 6.44
C VAL A 84 2.26 6.22 5.58
N TRP A 85 2.58 6.40 4.29
CA TRP A 85 1.75 7.15 3.35
C TRP A 85 0.34 6.56 3.25
N ASP A 86 0.24 5.25 3.08
CA ASP A 86 -1.05 4.55 2.92
C ASP A 86 -1.90 4.62 4.20
N ILE A 87 -1.31 4.41 5.39
CA ILE A 87 -2.04 4.56 6.66
C ILE A 87 -2.53 6.00 6.84
N PHE A 88 -1.67 6.99 6.60
CA PHE A 88 -2.05 8.39 6.78
C PHE A 88 -3.03 8.88 5.72
N PHE A 89 -3.07 8.27 4.53
CA PHE A 89 -4.08 8.56 3.52
C PHE A 89 -5.48 8.29 4.10
N TYR A 90 -5.70 7.14 4.73
CA TYR A 90 -6.98 6.85 5.40
C TYR A 90 -7.25 7.74 6.62
N ILE A 91 -6.22 8.11 7.39
CA ILE A 91 -6.38 9.05 8.51
C ILE A 91 -6.88 10.40 8.00
N TRP A 92 -6.30 10.91 6.91
CA TRP A 92 -6.72 12.17 6.31
C TRP A 92 -8.13 12.09 5.72
N LEU A 93 -8.48 11.01 5.01
CA LEU A 93 -9.86 10.80 4.56
C LEU A 93 -10.84 10.74 5.73
N LYS A 94 -10.44 10.15 6.87
CA LYS A 94 -11.27 10.10 8.07
C LYS A 94 -11.49 11.49 8.65
N ILE A 95 -10.47 12.35 8.63
CA ILE A 95 -10.56 13.73 9.09
C ILE A 95 -11.44 14.57 8.16
N PHE A 96 -11.29 14.44 6.83
CA PHE A 96 -11.97 15.31 5.86
C PHE A 96 -13.40 14.88 5.56
N LEU A 97 -13.65 13.58 5.48
CA LEU A 97 -14.93 13.03 4.99
C LEU A 97 -15.66 12.19 6.05
N ASN A 98 -15.09 12.01 7.24
CA ASN A 98 -15.52 11.01 8.22
C ASN A 98 -15.57 9.57 7.63
N TRP A 99 -14.82 9.33 6.55
CA TRP A 99 -14.75 8.05 5.84
C TRP A 99 -13.38 7.38 6.06
N PRO A 100 -13.30 6.05 6.26
CA PRO A 100 -14.42 5.12 6.25
C PRO A 100 -15.23 5.16 7.55
N SER A 101 -16.50 4.76 7.46
CA SER A 101 -17.38 4.55 8.60
C SER A 101 -16.93 3.36 9.46
N SER A 102 -16.35 2.33 8.82
CA SER A 102 -15.74 1.17 9.47
C SER A 102 -14.50 0.69 8.72
N LEU A 103 -13.58 0.01 9.39
CA LEU A 103 -12.39 -0.56 8.73
C LEU A 103 -12.73 -1.69 7.74
N LEU A 104 -13.97 -2.19 7.74
CA LEU A 104 -14.45 -3.20 6.80
C LEU A 104 -15.13 -2.60 5.57
N GLU A 105 -15.25 -1.27 5.50
CA GLU A 105 -15.80 -0.60 4.35
C GLU A 105 -14.88 -0.76 3.14
N TRP A 106 -15.49 -0.97 1.96
CA TRP A 106 -14.77 -1.21 0.72
C TRP A 106 -14.15 0.06 0.16
N ASP A 107 -12.97 -0.09 -0.41
CA ASP A 107 -12.30 0.97 -1.16
C ASP A 107 -11.80 0.48 -2.53
N LEU A 108 -11.53 1.46 -3.39
CA LEU A 108 -10.74 1.31 -4.60
C LEU A 108 -9.32 1.80 -4.30
N LEU A 109 -8.41 0.86 -4.12
CA LEU A 109 -7.05 1.11 -3.61
C LEU A 109 -6.13 1.70 -4.68
N PHE A 110 -6.19 1.11 -5.88
CA PHE A 110 -5.42 1.46 -7.07
C PHE A 110 -6.17 1.00 -8.32
N LEU A 111 -5.90 1.61 -9.46
CA LEU A 111 -6.38 1.27 -10.81
C LEU A 111 -5.35 0.51 -11.65
N ILE A 112 -4.06 0.54 -11.26
CA ILE A 112 -2.97 -0.10 -12.03
C ILE A 112 -2.48 -1.40 -11.37
N PRO A 113 -2.17 -2.46 -12.14
CA PRO A 113 -2.45 -2.64 -13.58
C PRO A 113 -3.91 -2.99 -13.89
N ALA A 114 -4.73 -3.19 -12.86
CA ALA A 114 -6.17 -3.41 -12.90
C ALA A 114 -6.78 -2.80 -11.62
N PRO A 115 -8.11 -2.72 -11.43
CA PRO A 115 -8.70 -2.22 -10.19
C PRO A 115 -8.41 -3.13 -8.97
N TRP A 116 -7.78 -2.56 -7.95
CA TRP A 116 -7.50 -3.19 -6.65
C TRP A 116 -8.62 -2.79 -5.72
N THR A 117 -9.34 -3.76 -5.19
CA THR A 117 -10.46 -3.48 -4.30
C THR A 117 -10.35 -4.33 -3.05
N GLY A 118 -10.71 -3.74 -1.92
CA GLY A 118 -10.74 -4.45 -0.66
C GLY A 118 -11.26 -3.59 0.47
N PRO A 119 -11.57 -4.21 1.62
CA PRO A 119 -11.88 -3.49 2.85
C PRO A 119 -10.68 -2.68 3.33
N VAL A 120 -10.87 -1.47 3.88
CA VAL A 120 -9.79 -0.56 4.30
C VAL A 120 -8.77 -1.20 5.26
N ILE A 121 -9.17 -2.17 6.09
CA ILE A 121 -8.23 -2.89 6.96
C ILE A 121 -7.19 -3.72 6.18
N ALA A 122 -7.50 -4.19 4.97
CA ALA A 122 -6.60 -5.01 4.17
C ALA A 122 -5.31 -4.28 3.76
N PRO A 123 -5.35 -3.10 3.11
CA PRO A 123 -4.13 -2.32 2.82
C PRO A 123 -3.43 -1.85 4.10
N ILE A 124 -4.15 -1.54 5.19
CA ILE A 124 -3.54 -1.19 6.48
C ILE A 124 -2.69 -2.34 7.03
N ILE A 125 -3.17 -3.60 6.95
CA ILE A 125 -2.38 -4.78 7.36
C ILE A 125 -1.10 -4.88 6.54
N VAL A 126 -1.19 -4.75 5.21
CA VAL A 126 -0.03 -4.79 4.31
C VAL A 126 0.96 -3.67 4.63
N SER A 127 0.46 -2.46 4.90
CA SER A 127 1.25 -1.29 5.30
C SER A 127 1.99 -1.50 6.61
N LEU A 128 1.38 -2.16 7.61
CA LEU A 128 2.07 -2.55 8.83
C LEU A 128 3.18 -3.59 8.56
N THR A 129 2.92 -4.58 7.70
CA THR A 129 3.94 -5.57 7.29
C THR A 129 5.11 -4.90 6.57
N LEU A 130 4.87 -3.91 5.70
CA LEU A 130 5.94 -3.13 5.07
C LEU A 130 6.77 -2.35 6.10
N ILE A 131 6.13 -1.73 7.09
CA ILE A 131 6.84 -1.05 8.19
C ILE A 131 7.69 -2.06 9.00
N LEU A 132 7.18 -3.27 9.26
CA LEU A 132 7.96 -4.33 9.91
C LEU A 132 9.18 -4.76 9.09
N ILE A 133 9.05 -4.85 7.76
CA ILE A 133 10.17 -5.12 6.84
C ILE A 133 11.23 -4.03 6.95
N PHE A 134 10.82 -2.75 6.98
CA PHE A 134 11.75 -1.64 7.21
C PHE A 134 12.49 -1.77 8.54
N ILE A 135 11.76 -2.00 9.63
CA ILE A 135 12.35 -2.17 10.97
C ILE A 135 13.36 -3.30 10.95
N LEU A 136 12.99 -4.46 10.39
CA LEU A 136 13.88 -5.60 10.25
C LEU A 136 15.17 -5.20 9.52
N ILE A 137 15.09 -4.55 8.36
CA ILE A 137 16.27 -4.15 7.58
C ILE A 137 17.16 -3.18 8.37
N GLU A 138 16.56 -2.21 9.08
CA GLU A 138 17.33 -1.26 9.90
C GLU A 138 17.99 -1.91 11.12
N LEU A 139 17.47 -3.03 11.65
CA LEU A 139 18.14 -3.78 12.72
C LEU A 139 19.47 -4.42 12.25
N PHE A 140 19.64 -4.66 10.95
CA PHE A 140 20.90 -5.15 10.37
C PHE A 140 21.93 -4.03 10.09
N LYS A 141 21.87 -2.86 10.77
CA LYS A 141 22.69 -1.64 10.52
C LYS A 141 24.05 -1.83 9.84
N ASP A 142 24.92 -2.62 10.47
CA ASP A 142 26.33 -2.82 10.12
C ASP A 142 26.61 -4.20 9.49
N LYS A 143 25.60 -5.09 9.47
CA LYS A 143 25.69 -6.40 8.85
C LYS A 143 25.05 -6.35 7.45
N PRO A 144 25.64 -6.99 6.43
CA PRO A 144 25.00 -7.05 5.13
C PRO A 144 23.68 -7.80 5.24
N PHE A 145 22.57 -7.12 4.96
CA PHE A 145 21.27 -7.79 4.83
C PHE A 145 21.32 -8.71 3.61
N LYS A 146 21.11 -10.00 3.82
CA LYS A 146 21.11 -11.02 2.76
C LYS A 146 19.88 -11.88 2.89
N LEU A 147 19.11 -12.00 1.82
CA LEU A 147 18.00 -12.93 1.72
C LEU A 147 18.50 -14.22 1.07
N SER A 148 18.21 -15.39 1.64
CA SER A 148 18.53 -16.65 0.95
C SER A 148 17.52 -16.88 -0.19
N PRO A 149 17.84 -17.68 -1.22
CA PRO A 149 16.91 -17.95 -2.32
C PRO A 149 15.54 -18.43 -1.84
N PHE A 150 15.50 -19.30 -0.84
CA PHE A 150 14.26 -19.77 -0.22
C PHE A 150 13.41 -18.62 0.35
N HIS A 151 14.00 -17.73 1.15
CA HIS A 151 13.28 -16.58 1.71
C HIS A 151 12.85 -15.61 0.60
N ALA A 152 13.64 -15.45 -0.47
CA ALA A 152 13.27 -14.61 -1.61
C ALA A 152 12.04 -15.13 -2.33
N ILE A 153 12.00 -16.44 -2.59
CA ILE A 153 10.86 -17.10 -3.22
C ILE A 153 9.61 -16.93 -2.33
N LEU A 154 9.72 -17.17 -1.02
CA LEU A 154 8.59 -16.97 -0.11
C LEU A 154 8.11 -15.51 -0.08
N SER A 155 9.02 -14.54 -0.10
CA SER A 155 8.64 -13.12 -0.14
C SER A 155 7.93 -12.76 -1.44
N ILE A 156 8.41 -13.24 -2.59
CA ILE A 156 7.78 -13.02 -3.89
C ILE A 156 6.40 -13.68 -3.93
N LEU A 157 6.29 -14.93 -3.49
CA LEU A 157 5.00 -15.63 -3.42
C LEU A 157 4.02 -14.93 -2.48
N GLY A 158 4.47 -14.50 -1.29
CA GLY A 158 3.65 -13.74 -0.36
C GLY A 158 3.09 -12.47 -0.99
N PHE A 159 3.95 -11.68 -1.62
CA PHE A 159 3.53 -10.48 -2.36
C PHE A 159 2.54 -10.79 -3.49
N LEU A 160 2.81 -11.80 -4.32
CA LEU A 160 1.92 -12.17 -5.43
C LEU A 160 0.55 -12.65 -4.94
N VAL A 161 0.50 -13.41 -3.85
CA VAL A 161 -0.77 -13.88 -3.25
C VAL A 161 -1.58 -12.69 -2.70
N ILE A 162 -0.93 -11.74 -2.02
CA ILE A 162 -1.58 -10.49 -1.56
C ILE A 162 -2.09 -9.69 -2.77
N PHE A 163 -1.27 -9.53 -3.81
CA PHE A 163 -1.66 -8.84 -5.04
C PHE A 163 -2.90 -9.48 -5.67
N VAL A 164 -2.94 -10.81 -5.83
CA VAL A 164 -4.10 -11.55 -6.33
C VAL A 164 -5.34 -11.32 -5.45
N SER A 165 -5.17 -11.20 -4.12
CA SER A 165 -6.29 -10.91 -3.23
C SER A 165 -6.96 -9.56 -3.52
N PHE A 166 -6.18 -8.55 -3.91
CA PHE A 166 -6.70 -7.21 -4.25
C PHE A 166 -7.33 -7.13 -5.64
N ILE A 167 -6.79 -7.84 -6.63
CA ILE A 167 -7.34 -7.84 -8.00
C ILE A 167 -8.43 -8.90 -8.21
N TRP A 168 -8.84 -9.62 -7.17
CA TRP A 168 -9.85 -10.69 -7.26
C TRP A 168 -11.17 -10.23 -7.88
N ASN A 169 -11.59 -9.00 -7.56
CA ASN A 169 -12.82 -8.39 -8.08
C ASN A 169 -12.56 -7.42 -9.25
N ALA A 170 -11.36 -7.43 -9.86
CA ALA A 170 -10.99 -6.47 -10.91
C ALA A 170 -11.92 -6.51 -12.12
N ILE A 171 -12.31 -7.71 -12.59
CA ILE A 171 -13.17 -7.87 -13.78
C ILE A 171 -14.59 -7.35 -13.52
N PRO A 172 -15.32 -7.77 -12.45
CA PRO A 172 -16.62 -7.19 -12.12
C PRO A 172 -16.57 -5.68 -11.94
N VAL A 173 -15.59 -5.16 -11.19
CA VAL A 173 -15.43 -3.72 -10.94
C VAL A 173 -15.20 -2.93 -12.23
N ALA A 174 -14.38 -3.47 -13.15
CA ALA A 174 -14.15 -2.84 -14.46
C ALA A 174 -15.41 -2.81 -15.35
N ARG A 175 -16.40 -3.67 -15.10
CA ARG A 175 -17.71 -3.66 -15.77
C ARG A 175 -18.73 -2.74 -15.09
N GLY A 176 -18.35 -2.08 -14.01
CA GLY A 176 -19.27 -1.26 -13.21
C GLY A 176 -20.16 -2.09 -12.28
N GLU A 177 -19.74 -3.30 -11.93
CA GLU A 177 -20.44 -4.14 -10.95
C GLU A 177 -19.92 -3.88 -9.52
N ILE A 178 -20.71 -4.28 -8.53
CA ILE A 178 -20.31 -4.20 -7.12
C ILE A 178 -19.31 -5.34 -6.84
N PRO A 179 -18.17 -5.07 -6.15
CA PRO A 179 -17.25 -6.13 -5.75
C PRO A 179 -17.97 -7.14 -4.85
N GLN A 180 -17.66 -8.42 -5.03
CA GLN A 180 -18.30 -9.50 -4.28
C GLN A 180 -17.66 -9.65 -2.89
N LYS A 181 -17.27 -10.86 -2.50
CA LYS A 181 -16.56 -11.10 -1.24
C LYS A 181 -15.05 -10.87 -1.45
N TYR A 182 -14.42 -10.25 -0.46
CA TYR A 182 -12.97 -10.14 -0.41
C TYR A 182 -12.34 -11.49 -0.01
N PRO A 183 -11.35 -12.02 -0.76
CA PRO A 183 -10.75 -13.31 -0.47
C PRO A 183 -9.75 -13.24 0.68
N TRP A 184 -10.25 -13.07 1.91
CA TRP A 184 -9.44 -12.94 3.14
C TRP A 184 -8.39 -14.04 3.33
N TYR A 185 -8.69 -15.26 2.88
CA TYR A 185 -7.77 -16.39 2.96
C TYR A 185 -6.50 -16.18 2.12
N LEU A 186 -6.59 -15.48 0.99
CA LEU A 186 -5.42 -15.13 0.18
C LEU A 186 -4.58 -14.08 0.89
N LEU A 187 -5.21 -13.00 1.38
CA LEU A 187 -4.49 -11.98 2.16
C LEU A 187 -3.77 -12.62 3.35
N ALA A 188 -4.46 -13.44 4.13
CA ALA A 188 -3.89 -14.13 5.29
C ALA A 188 -2.73 -15.05 4.89
N LEU A 189 -2.88 -15.84 3.82
CA LEU A 189 -1.80 -16.71 3.32
C LEU A 189 -0.57 -15.89 2.94
N GLY A 190 -0.75 -14.82 2.17
CA GLY A 190 0.35 -13.97 1.74
C GLY A 190 1.07 -13.28 2.91
N GLU A 191 0.30 -12.75 3.87
CA GLU A 191 0.83 -12.16 5.11
C GLU A 191 1.62 -13.20 5.93
N ILE A 192 1.09 -14.41 6.11
CA ILE A 192 1.78 -15.48 6.84
C ILE A 192 3.14 -15.79 6.21
N LEU A 193 3.22 -15.85 4.88
CA LEU A 193 4.49 -16.09 4.18
C LEU A 193 5.50 -14.95 4.45
N LEU A 194 5.06 -13.69 4.39
CA LEU A 194 5.93 -12.53 4.66
C LEU A 194 6.38 -12.47 6.12
N ILE A 195 5.45 -12.65 7.06
CA ILE A 195 5.73 -12.66 8.50
C ILE A 195 6.69 -13.81 8.87
N TYR A 196 6.52 -14.99 8.28
CA TYR A 196 7.45 -16.10 8.45
C TYR A 196 8.88 -15.72 8.05
N VAL A 197 9.05 -15.07 6.89
CA VAL A 197 10.37 -14.59 6.43
C VAL A 197 10.95 -13.57 7.42
N ILE A 198 10.14 -12.63 7.89
CA ILE A 198 10.56 -11.60 8.86
C ILE A 198 11.05 -12.26 10.16
N ILE A 199 10.26 -13.17 10.73
CA ILE A 199 10.59 -13.86 11.99
C ILE A 199 11.84 -14.73 11.82
N SER A 200 11.93 -15.49 10.73
CA SER A 200 13.09 -16.32 10.43
C SER A 200 14.38 -15.50 10.35
N LYS A 201 14.34 -14.33 9.69
CA LYS A 201 15.48 -13.41 9.62
C LYS A 201 15.79 -12.73 10.94
N ALA A 202 14.79 -12.31 11.70
CA ALA A 202 14.97 -11.71 13.01
C ALA A 202 15.65 -12.69 13.98
N ARG A 203 15.27 -13.97 13.98
CA ARG A 203 15.92 -15.01 14.81
C ARG A 203 17.41 -15.18 14.51
N GLY A 204 17.83 -14.93 13.27
CA GLY A 204 19.24 -14.97 12.88
C GLY A 204 20.08 -13.80 13.40
N LEU A 205 19.47 -12.74 13.95
CA LEU A 205 20.20 -11.62 14.57
C LEU A 205 20.70 -11.93 15.97
N PHE A 206 19.99 -12.80 16.69
CA PHE A 206 20.23 -13.14 18.10
C PHE A 206 21.01 -14.45 18.28
N LYS A 207 21.44 -15.07 17.17
CA LYS A 207 22.39 -16.18 17.15
C LYS A 207 23.77 -15.65 16.77
#